data_AF-A0A382XSR7-F1
#
_entry.id   AF-A0A382XSR7-F1
#
_cell.length_a   1.000
_cell.length_b   1.000
_cell.length_c   1.000
_cell.angle_alpha   90.00
_cell.angle_beta   90.00
_cell.angle_gamma   90.00
#
_symmetry.space_group_name_H-M   'P 1'
#
loop_
_entity.id
_entity.type
_entity.pdbx_description
1 polymer ?
#
loop_
_entity_poly.entity_id
_entity_poly.type
_entity_poly.pdbx_seq_one_letter_code
_entity_poly.pdbx_strand_id
1 'polypeptide(L)'
;MEVNISTADQILTTDGIPLKVSLRKTERKNKIKAFLLVFPLLLFIIVTFIVPIGDMLTRSIDDSLINEVYGKTFEEYKKWDKAKDELPPEAVYKALFEDIAYGDKLKIGRSLTRMNYSKSGWK
;
A
#
# COMPACT_ATOMS: atom_id res chain seq x y z
N MET A 1 59.59 22.41 36.20
CA MET A 1 58.96 22.83 34.92
C MET A 1 57.81 21.88 34.68
N GLU A 2 56.60 22.30 35.03
CA GLU A 2 55.39 21.51 34.78
C GLU A 2 55.02 21.65 33.31
N VAL A 3 55.05 20.53 32.58
CA VAL A 3 54.64 20.48 31.18
C VAL A 3 53.12 20.54 31.16
N ASN A 4 52.58 21.73 30.89
CA ASN A 4 51.16 21.91 30.61
C ASN A 4 50.81 21.24 29.27
N ILE A 5 50.34 19.99 29.33
CA ILE A 5 49.76 19.31 28.17
C ILE A 5 48.35 19.89 27.99
N SER A 6 48.28 20.96 27.21
CA SER A 6 47.03 21.50 26.66
C SER A 6 46.23 20.37 26.01
N THR A 7 45.01 20.14 26.46
CA THR A 7 44.05 19.15 25.92
C THR A 7 43.50 19.54 24.54
N ALA A 8 44.25 20.32 23.76
CA ALA A 8 43.84 20.87 22.46
C ALA A 8 44.77 20.49 21.29
N ASP A 9 45.67 19.51 21.46
CA ASP A 9 46.43 18.97 20.33
C ASP A 9 45.58 17.92 19.60
N GLN A 10 44.99 18.32 18.49
CA GLN A 10 44.26 17.41 17.60
C GLN A 10 45.20 16.30 17.15
N ILE A 11 44.84 15.04 17.43
CA ILE A 11 45.58 13.89 16.92
C ILE A 11 45.41 13.86 15.40
N LEU A 12 46.51 14.07 14.68
CA LEU A 12 46.55 14.09 13.22
C LEU A 12 46.91 12.70 12.68
N THR A 13 46.43 12.38 11.48
CA THR A 13 46.95 11.24 10.71
C THR A 13 48.33 11.57 10.15
N THR A 14 49.02 10.58 9.58
CA THR A 14 50.30 10.74 8.86
C THR A 14 50.27 11.82 7.77
N ASP A 15 49.08 12.23 7.34
CA ASP A 15 48.83 13.18 6.25
C ASP A 15 48.37 14.56 6.77
N GLY A 16 48.45 14.81 8.08
CA GLY A 16 48.07 16.09 8.70
C GLY A 16 46.57 16.33 8.84
N ILE A 17 45.73 15.33 8.56
CA ILE A 17 44.27 15.42 8.65
C ILE A 17 43.84 15.07 10.09
N PRO A 18 42.87 15.76 10.70
CA PRO A 18 42.37 15.36 12.02
C PRO A 18 41.81 13.92 12.01
N LEU A 19 42.28 13.08 12.93
CA LEU A 19 41.95 11.66 13.02
C LEU A 19 40.43 11.39 13.06
N LYS A 20 39.68 12.27 13.75
CA LYS A 20 38.22 12.19 13.82
C LYS A 20 37.56 12.25 12.44
N VAL A 21 38.11 13.05 11.53
CA VAL A 21 37.57 13.24 10.17
C VAL A 21 37.89 12.02 9.30
N SER A 22 39.11 11.49 9.38
CA SER A 22 39.51 10.28 8.64
C SER A 22 38.73 9.04 9.12
N LEU A 23 38.57 8.86 10.44
CA LEU A 23 37.77 7.79 11.02
C LEU A 23 36.32 7.84 10.54
N ARG A 24 35.67 9.01 10.61
CA ARG A 24 34.27 9.17 10.17
C ARG A 24 34.09 8.88 8.68
N LYS A 25 35.07 9.20 7.84
CA LYS A 25 35.07 8.87 6.40
C LYS A 25 35.15 7.35 6.18
N THR A 26 36.05 6.68 6.91
CA THR A 26 36.22 5.23 6.84
C THR A 26 35.01 4.48 7.40
N GLU A 27 34.45 4.93 8.51
CA GLU A 27 33.23 4.36 9.10
C GLU A 27 32.04 4.42 8.14
N ARG A 28 31.81 5.55 7.46
CA ARG A 28 30.73 5.66 6.46
C ARG A 28 30.90 4.65 5.33
N LYS A 29 32.11 4.47 4.81
CA LYS A 29 32.41 3.47 3.77
C LYS A 29 32.15 2.05 4.27
N ASN A 30 32.55 1.74 5.50
CA ASN A 30 32.34 0.42 6.09
C ASN A 30 30.85 0.14 6.33
N LYS A 31 30.07 1.13 6.80
CA LYS A 31 28.60 1.01 6.95
C LYS A 31 27.89 0.77 5.63
N ILE A 32 28.25 1.52 4.57
CA ILE A 32 27.67 1.32 3.24
C ILE A 32 28.04 -0.07 2.70
N LYS A 33 29.30 -0.51 2.83
CA LYS A 33 29.69 -1.87 2.43
C LYS A 33 28.92 -2.95 3.18
N ALA A 34 28.79 -2.81 4.50
CA ALA A 34 28.03 -3.76 5.33
C ALA A 34 26.55 -3.80 4.92
N PHE A 35 25.94 -2.64 4.65
CA PHE A 35 24.57 -2.57 4.16
C PHE A 35 24.42 -3.21 2.77
N LEU A 36 25.32 -2.90 1.83
CA LEU A 36 25.33 -3.47 0.48
C LEU A 36 25.51 -4.99 0.48
N LEU A 37 26.17 -5.55 1.50
CA LEU A 37 26.32 -7.00 1.64
C LEU A 37 24.98 -7.69 1.94
N VAL A 38 24.10 -7.04 2.72
CA VAL A 38 22.78 -7.58 3.09
C VAL A 38 21.67 -7.07 2.16
N PHE A 39 21.93 -6.00 1.40
CA PHE A 39 20.96 -5.35 0.52
C PHE A 39 20.26 -6.29 -0.48
N PRO A 40 20.94 -7.25 -1.16
CA PRO A 40 20.27 -8.15 -2.08
C PRO A 40 19.20 -9.00 -1.40
N LEU A 41 19.50 -9.52 -0.21
CA LEU A 41 18.56 -10.32 0.58
C LEU A 41 17.40 -9.46 1.09
N LEU A 42 17.70 -8.25 1.56
CA LEU A 42 16.67 -7.30 1.98
C LEU A 42 15.73 -6.94 0.83
N LEU A 43 16.28 -6.64 -0.35
CA LEU A 43 15.49 -6.33 -1.55
C LEU A 43 14.59 -7.50 -1.95
N PHE A 44 15.10 -8.73 -1.91
CA PHE A 44 14.31 -9.92 -2.15
C PHE A 44 13.10 -10.01 -1.21
N ILE A 45 13.30 -9.77 0.09
CA ILE A 45 12.21 -9.78 1.09
C ILE A 45 11.17 -8.68 0.80
N ILE A 46 11.63 -7.47 0.45
CA ILE A 46 10.72 -6.36 0.13
C ILE A 46 9.84 -6.73 -1.06
N VAL A 47 10.42 -7.28 -2.13
CA VAL A 47 9.68 -7.61 -3.36
C VAL A 47 8.76 -8.81 -3.16
N THR A 48 9.18 -9.83 -2.43
CA THR A 48 8.42 -11.09 -2.30
C THR A 48 7.38 -11.07 -1.18
N PHE A 49 7.60 -10.27 -0.14
CA PHE A 49 6.68 -10.18 1.00
C PHE A 49 6.02 -8.80 1.11
N ILE A 50 6.81 -7.73 1.23
CA ILE A 50 6.25 -6.40 1.55
C ILE A 50 5.35 -5.89 0.43
N VAL A 51 5.77 -6.02 -0.83
CA VAL A 51 4.96 -5.59 -1.98
C VAL A 51 3.63 -6.36 -2.08
N PRO A 52 3.60 -7.71 -2.07
CA PRO A 52 2.34 -8.46 -2.06
C PRO A 52 1.46 -8.19 -0.85
N ILE A 53 2.04 -8.05 0.35
CA ILE A 53 1.28 -7.71 1.56
C ILE A 53 0.62 -6.33 1.38
N GLY A 54 1.36 -5.35 0.85
CA GLY A 54 0.82 -4.03 0.51
C GLY A 54 -0.36 -4.12 -0.46
N ASP A 55 -0.21 -4.86 -1.57
CA ASP A 55 -1.29 -5.08 -2.55
C ASP A 55 -2.52 -5.74 -1.91
N MET A 56 -2.32 -6.73 -1.04
CA MET A 56 -3.41 -7.39 -0.33
C MET A 56 -4.11 -6.45 0.66
N LEU A 57 -3.37 -5.59 1.37
CA LEU A 57 -3.95 -4.60 2.29
C LEU A 57 -4.75 -3.55 1.53
N THR A 58 -4.26 -3.05 0.39
CA THR A 58 -5.01 -2.09 -0.42
C THR A 58 -6.31 -2.69 -0.95
N ARG A 59 -6.30 -3.96 -1.39
CA ARG A 59 -7.51 -4.69 -1.82
C ARG A 59 -8.52 -4.91 -0.69
N SER A 60 -8.07 -4.95 0.56
CA SER A 60 -8.95 -5.10 1.73
C SER A 60 -9.76 -3.84 2.03
N ILE A 61 -9.29 -2.68 1.59
CA ILE A 61 -9.94 -1.39 1.83
C ILE A 61 -10.67 -0.90 0.57
N ASP A 62 -10.16 -1.27 -0.61
CA ASP A 62 -10.78 -0.93 -1.89
C ASP A 62 -12.00 -1.84 -2.20
N ASP A 63 -13.19 -1.24 -2.19
CA ASP A 63 -14.45 -1.83 -2.68
C ASP A 63 -15.01 -1.07 -3.89
N SER A 64 -14.12 -0.60 -4.77
CA SER A 64 -14.51 0.06 -6.02
C SER A 64 -15.24 -0.88 -6.98
N LEU A 65 -14.97 -2.20 -6.92
CA LEU A 65 -15.51 -3.18 -7.85
C LEU A 65 -17.04 -3.19 -7.88
N ILE A 66 -17.71 -3.14 -6.72
CA ILE A 66 -19.18 -3.16 -6.67
C ILE A 66 -19.75 -1.87 -7.29
N ASN A 67 -19.15 -0.72 -6.98
CA ASN A 67 -19.56 0.56 -7.54
C ASN A 67 -19.31 0.65 -9.06
N GLU A 68 -18.27 0.00 -9.56
CA GLU A 68 -17.97 -0.09 -10.99
C GLU A 68 -18.97 -0.99 -11.73
N VAL A 69 -19.30 -2.15 -11.16
CA VAL A 69 -20.18 -3.14 -11.80
C VAL A 69 -21.64 -2.70 -11.81
N TYR A 70 -22.13 -2.07 -10.73
CA TYR A 70 -23.54 -1.70 -10.57
C TYR A 70 -23.78 -0.19 -10.65
N GLY A 71 -23.02 0.50 -11.51
CA GLY A 71 -23.04 1.96 -11.61
C GLY A 71 -24.44 2.53 -11.85
N LYS A 72 -25.16 2.01 -12.86
CA LYS A 72 -26.52 2.47 -13.18
C LYS A 72 -27.50 2.17 -12.05
N THR A 73 -27.38 0.98 -11.46
CA THR A 73 -28.21 0.58 -10.32
C THR A 73 -28.06 1.57 -9.18
N PHE A 74 -26.84 1.97 -8.82
CA PHE A 74 -26.61 2.93 -7.74
C PHE A 74 -27.06 4.35 -8.09
N GLU A 75 -27.00 4.75 -9.35
CA GLU A 75 -27.56 6.04 -9.79
C GLU A 75 -29.07 6.11 -9.59
N GLU A 76 -29.82 5.07 -9.99
CA GLU A 76 -31.26 5.01 -9.77
C GLU A 76 -31.61 4.80 -8.30
N TYR A 77 -30.82 3.99 -7.60
CA TYR A 77 -31.01 3.72 -6.18
C TYR A 77 -30.90 4.98 -5.30
N LYS A 78 -30.01 5.92 -5.65
CA LYS A 78 -29.88 7.20 -4.93
C LYS A 78 -31.13 8.07 -4.98
N LYS A 79 -31.98 7.88 -6.00
CA LYS A 79 -33.24 8.62 -6.17
C LYS A 79 -34.38 8.02 -5.35
N TRP A 80 -34.22 6.79 -4.87
CA TRP A 80 -35.23 6.09 -4.09
C TRP A 80 -35.23 6.55 -2.62
N ASP A 81 -36.39 6.98 -2.14
CA ASP A 81 -36.62 7.35 -0.74
C ASP A 81 -37.18 6.17 0.07
N LYS A 82 -36.26 5.47 0.75
CA LYS A 82 -36.57 4.30 1.59
C LYS A 82 -37.50 4.58 2.75
N ALA A 83 -37.69 5.84 3.14
CA ALA A 83 -38.57 6.19 4.26
C ALA A 83 -40.05 6.25 3.83
N LYS A 84 -40.31 6.39 2.53
CA LYS A 84 -41.67 6.49 1.96
C LYS A 84 -42.14 5.19 1.33
N ASP A 85 -41.24 4.54 0.59
CA ASP A 85 -41.56 3.33 -0.16
C ASP A 85 -40.77 2.14 0.40
N GLU A 86 -41.49 1.08 0.77
CA GLU A 86 -40.89 -0.15 1.30
C GLU A 86 -40.04 -0.89 0.25
N LEU A 87 -40.41 -0.76 -1.03
CA LEU A 87 -39.74 -1.40 -2.15
C LEU A 87 -39.09 -0.38 -3.09
N PRO A 88 -37.92 -0.70 -3.69
CA PRO A 88 -37.33 0.12 -4.73
C PRO A 88 -38.29 0.31 -5.93
N PRO A 89 -38.23 1.45 -6.63
CA PRO A 89 -39.01 1.66 -7.84
C PRO A 89 -38.51 0.76 -8.98
N GLU A 90 -39.37 0.49 -9.96
CA GLU A 90 -39.08 -0.36 -11.13
C GLU A 90 -37.78 0.02 -11.86
N ALA A 91 -37.46 1.32 -11.90
CA ALA A 91 -36.23 1.84 -12.48
C ALA A 91 -34.96 1.20 -11.88
N VAL A 92 -34.94 0.93 -10.57
CA VAL A 92 -33.80 0.29 -9.90
C VAL A 92 -33.64 -1.16 -10.36
N TYR A 93 -34.75 -1.91 -10.45
CA TYR A 93 -34.73 -3.29 -10.94
C TYR A 93 -34.29 -3.38 -12.40
N LYS A 94 -34.77 -2.46 -13.24
CA LYS A 94 -34.34 -2.35 -14.64
C LYS A 94 -32.84 -2.06 -14.74
N ALA A 95 -32.34 -1.10 -13.96
CA ALA A 95 -30.92 -0.77 -13.95
C ALA A 95 -30.04 -1.95 -13.49
N LEU A 96 -30.49 -2.70 -12.47
CA LEU A 96 -29.82 -3.92 -12.02
C LEU A 96 -29.77 -4.99 -13.11
N PHE A 97 -30.88 -5.20 -13.81
CA PHE A 97 -30.91 -6.12 -14.94
C PHE A 97 -29.94 -5.67 -16.04
N GLU A 98 -29.91 -4.38 -16.38
CA GLU A 98 -28.99 -3.88 -17.41
C GLU A 98 -27.52 -4.06 -17.03
N ASP A 99 -27.16 -3.76 -15.78
CA ASP A 99 -25.79 -3.90 -15.27
C ASP A 99 -25.32 -5.37 -15.31
N ILE A 100 -26.22 -6.33 -15.02
CA ILE A 100 -25.91 -7.77 -15.05
C ILE A 100 -25.96 -8.35 -16.48
N ALA A 101 -26.96 -7.98 -17.27
CA ALA A 101 -27.20 -8.58 -18.58
C ALA A 101 -26.16 -8.12 -19.62
N TYR A 102 -25.72 -6.86 -19.53
CA TYR A 102 -24.82 -6.24 -20.51
C TYR A 102 -23.42 -5.95 -19.96
N GLY A 103 -23.18 -6.15 -18.66
CA GLY A 103 -21.87 -5.94 -18.05
C GLY A 103 -20.84 -7.04 -18.35
N ASP A 104 -19.61 -6.82 -17.91
CA ASP A 104 -18.52 -7.79 -18.05
C ASP A 104 -18.76 -9.01 -17.14
N LYS A 105 -18.90 -10.19 -17.75
CA LYS A 105 -19.19 -11.45 -17.04
C LYS A 105 -18.18 -11.79 -15.94
N LEU A 106 -16.90 -11.48 -16.14
CA LEU A 106 -15.86 -11.76 -15.15
C LEU A 106 -15.98 -10.81 -13.95
N LYS A 107 -16.23 -9.52 -14.22
CA LYS A 107 -16.42 -8.53 -13.15
C LYS A 107 -17.70 -8.81 -12.35
N ILE A 108 -18.79 -9.19 -13.03
CA ILE A 108 -20.06 -9.59 -12.40
C ILE A 108 -19.86 -10.84 -11.52
N GLY A 109 -19.18 -11.88 -12.01
CA GLY A 109 -18.92 -13.06 -11.20
C GLY A 109 -18.11 -12.75 -9.93
N ARG A 110 -17.13 -11.86 -10.04
CA ARG A 110 -16.34 -11.38 -8.89
C ARG A 110 -17.16 -10.53 -7.94
N SER A 111 -18.03 -9.65 -8.44
CA SER A 111 -18.90 -8.81 -7.60
C SER A 111 -19.91 -9.66 -6.83
N LEU A 112 -20.55 -10.64 -7.48
CA LEU A 112 -21.48 -11.57 -6.83
C LEU A 112 -20.80 -12.37 -5.70
N THR A 113 -19.58 -12.86 -5.94
CA THR A 113 -18.79 -13.55 -4.91
C THR A 113 -18.51 -12.63 -3.71
N ARG A 114 -18.14 -11.38 -3.97
CA ARG A 114 -17.87 -10.38 -2.93
C ARG A 114 -19.13 -10.02 -2.15
N MET A 115 -20.25 -9.81 -2.83
CA MET A 115 -21.54 -9.56 -2.19
C MET A 115 -21.98 -10.74 -1.33
N ASN A 116 -21.68 -11.98 -1.74
CA ASN A 116 -21.96 -13.17 -0.96
C ASN A 116 -21.15 -13.25 0.35
N TYR A 117 -19.97 -12.62 0.42
CA TYR A 117 -19.23 -12.47 1.69
C TYR A 117 -19.94 -11.52 2.67
N SER A 118 -20.68 -10.51 2.17
CA SER A 118 -21.43 -9.57 3.01
C SER A 118 -22.79 -10.11 3.46
N LYS A 119 -23.50 -10.79 2.57
CA LYS A 119 -24.79 -11.41 2.84
C LYS A 119 -24.93 -12.65 1.97
N SER A 120 -25.05 -13.81 2.61
CA SER A 120 -25.24 -15.07 1.88
C SER A 120 -26.53 -15.05 1.06
N GLY A 121 -26.47 -15.51 -0.19
CA GLY A 121 -27.62 -15.64 -1.09
C GLY A 121 -27.43 -15.08 -2.50
N TRP A 122 -26.33 -14.38 -2.75
CA TRP A 122 -25.94 -13.97 -4.10
C TRP A 122 -25.33 -15.18 -4.84
N LYS A 123 -25.99 -15.67 -5.89
CA LYS A 123 -25.56 -16.80 -6.73
C LYS A 123 -25.85 -16.53 -8.19
#